data_AF-A0A820FSJ7-F1
#
_entry.id   AF-A0A820FSJ7-F1
#
_cell.length_a   1.000
_cell.length_b   1.000
_cell.length_c   1.000
_cell.angle_alpha   90.00
_cell.angle_beta   90.00
_cell.angle_gamma   90.00
#
_symmetry.space_group_name_H-M   'P 1'
#
loop_
_entity.id
_entity.type
_entity.pdbx_description
1 polymer ?
#
loop_
_entity_poly.entity_id
_entity_poly.type
_entity_poly.pdbx_seq_one_letter_code
_entity_poly.pdbx_strand_id
1 'polypeptide(L)'
;VFCLATYGEGDPTDNAQEFYEWLREDGRELQNLHYAVFGLGNKTYEHYNAIGKNVDKRLDELGGVRICEVGLGDDDGNIEDDFMAWTTTFWENVCQKYELVINADGSSFISMRQYKLVDGPFPPETVFTGEIGRIKSYEKQKPPFDLRNPYLAPVLASRELFEEDCLRSCLHLELDISNTRIKYEAGDHVAVFPSNDVVLVNRIGELLNANLDEVISLVNVDEDAQKKNPFPCPCSYRTALTYYLDLTSILNTQILKDIAQYATEENDKALLTLMGSYSEEGKVKYKEWVLDGYRSIVHILEDLPSLKPPLDHLCELLPRLHPRYYSISSSPKVHPTCVHVTAVIVHYETPTK
;
A
#
# COMPACT_ATOMS: atom_id res chain seq x y z
N VAL A 1 5.30 -8.20 -18.05
CA VAL A 1 4.86 -6.81 -17.78
C VAL A 1 5.68 -6.30 -16.61
N PHE A 2 6.14 -5.05 -16.65
CA PHE A 2 6.93 -4.43 -15.58
C PHE A 2 6.20 -3.18 -15.09
N CYS A 3 5.80 -3.15 -13.82
CA CYS A 3 5.29 -1.94 -13.16
C CYS A 3 6.39 -1.40 -12.25
N LEU A 4 7.00 -0.28 -12.63
CA LEU A 4 8.26 0.20 -12.04
C LEU A 4 8.11 1.61 -11.51
N ALA A 5 8.26 1.78 -10.20
CA ALA A 5 8.35 3.10 -9.60
C ALA A 5 9.77 3.66 -9.69
N THR A 6 9.86 4.99 -9.80
CA THR A 6 11.12 5.74 -9.70
C THR A 6 11.24 6.33 -8.31
N TYR A 7 12.40 6.21 -7.67
CA TYR A 7 12.68 6.71 -6.33
C TYR A 7 13.95 7.56 -6.30
N GLY A 8 14.17 8.31 -5.22
CA GLY A 8 15.37 9.15 -5.05
C GLY A 8 15.58 10.11 -6.23
N GLU A 9 16.81 10.14 -6.75
CA GLU A 9 17.22 11.01 -7.86
C GLU A 9 17.14 10.27 -9.21
N GLY A 10 16.01 9.60 -9.46
CA GLY A 10 15.82 8.83 -10.70
C GLY A 10 16.28 7.37 -10.63
N ASP A 11 16.44 6.85 -9.41
CA ASP A 11 16.92 5.50 -9.10
C ASP A 11 15.76 4.48 -9.03
N PRO A 12 16.04 3.17 -9.20
CA PRO A 12 15.03 2.12 -9.01
C PRO A 12 14.67 1.98 -7.53
N THR A 13 13.51 1.38 -7.26
CA THR A 13 13.16 0.95 -5.91
C THR A 13 14.14 -0.14 -5.42
N ASP A 14 14.35 -0.23 -4.10
CA ASP A 14 15.30 -1.18 -3.50
C ASP A 14 15.13 -2.62 -4.00
N ASN A 15 13.89 -3.07 -4.18
CA ASN A 15 13.58 -4.43 -4.65
C ASN A 15 13.82 -4.63 -6.17
N ALA A 16 14.03 -3.56 -6.92
CA ALA A 16 14.31 -3.56 -8.36
C ALA A 16 15.77 -3.22 -8.69
N GLN A 17 16.59 -2.84 -7.71
CA GLN A 17 18.00 -2.47 -7.87
C GLN A 17 18.79 -3.56 -8.60
N GLU A 18 18.78 -4.80 -8.10
CA GLU A 18 19.52 -5.92 -8.70
C GLU A 18 19.08 -6.20 -10.14
N PHE A 19 17.77 -6.11 -10.41
CA PHE A 19 17.23 -6.27 -11.76
C PHE A 19 17.71 -5.16 -12.71
N TYR A 20 17.68 -3.91 -12.25
CA TYR A 20 18.08 -2.76 -13.04
C TYR A 20 19.58 -2.80 -13.38
N GLU A 21 20.43 -3.18 -12.43
CA GLU A 21 21.87 -3.40 -12.63
C GLU A 21 22.12 -4.52 -13.65
N TRP A 22 21.50 -5.69 -13.45
CA TRP A 22 21.60 -6.81 -14.38
C TRP A 22 21.19 -6.42 -15.81
N LEU A 23 20.08 -5.69 -15.96
CA LEU A 23 19.58 -5.29 -17.28
C LEU A 23 20.53 -4.32 -17.99
N ARG A 24 21.23 -3.46 -17.24
CA ARG A 24 22.24 -2.53 -17.77
C ARG A 24 23.53 -3.25 -18.16
N GLU A 25 24.05 -4.12 -17.31
CA GLU A 25 25.40 -4.69 -17.44
C GLU A 25 25.42 -6.03 -18.18
N ASP A 26 24.52 -6.94 -17.82
CA ASP A 26 24.55 -8.36 -18.21
C ASP A 26 23.38 -8.78 -19.13
N GLY A 27 22.57 -7.81 -19.55
CA GLY A 27 21.42 -8.02 -20.41
C GLY A 27 21.78 -8.86 -21.65
N ARG A 28 21.16 -10.03 -21.77
CA ARG A 28 21.32 -10.93 -22.92
C ARG A 28 20.34 -10.54 -24.03
N GLU A 29 20.48 -11.13 -25.22
CA GLU A 29 19.47 -10.98 -26.27
C GLU A 29 18.11 -11.52 -25.81
N LEU A 30 17.07 -10.70 -25.97
CA LEU A 30 15.69 -10.93 -25.52
C LEU A 30 14.71 -11.02 -26.71
N GLN A 31 15.16 -11.52 -27.88
CA GLN A 31 14.40 -11.52 -29.15
C GLN A 31 12.98 -12.12 -29.07
N ASN A 32 12.74 -13.04 -28.13
CA ASN A 32 11.44 -13.69 -27.94
C ASN A 32 10.66 -13.16 -26.73
N LEU A 33 11.18 -12.15 -26.04
CA LEU A 33 10.50 -11.55 -24.90
C LEU A 33 9.48 -10.55 -25.39
N HIS A 34 8.20 -10.90 -25.27
CA HIS A 34 7.11 -9.94 -25.41
C HIS A 34 6.94 -9.17 -24.10
N TYR A 35 7.07 -7.84 -24.12
CA TYR A 35 7.06 -7.03 -22.90
C TYR A 35 6.15 -5.81 -23.00
N ALA A 36 5.79 -5.27 -21.84
CA ALA A 36 5.11 -4.00 -21.67
C ALA A 36 5.57 -3.39 -20.34
N VAL A 37 5.69 -2.07 -20.28
CA VAL A 37 6.17 -1.33 -19.11
C VAL A 37 5.16 -0.26 -18.73
N PHE A 38 4.85 -0.18 -17.44
CA PHE A 38 4.15 0.96 -16.84
C PHE A 38 5.07 1.59 -15.78
N GLY A 39 5.45 2.84 -15.99
CA GLY A 39 6.22 3.61 -15.03
C GLY A 39 5.32 4.33 -14.03
N LEU A 40 5.72 4.30 -12.76
CA LEU A 40 5.13 5.13 -11.71
C LEU A 40 6.13 6.23 -11.36
N GLY A 41 5.74 7.49 -11.59
CA GLY A 41 6.58 8.65 -11.33
C GLY A 41 5.75 9.85 -10.90
N ASN A 42 6.41 10.99 -10.71
CA ASN A 42 5.77 12.24 -10.32
C ASN A 42 6.46 13.40 -11.05
N LYS A 43 5.70 14.23 -11.77
CA LYS A 43 6.27 15.32 -12.61
C LYS A 43 6.92 16.45 -11.80
N THR A 44 6.71 16.52 -10.49
CA THR A 44 7.38 17.49 -9.62
C THR A 44 8.86 17.16 -9.39
N TYR A 45 9.28 15.92 -9.67
CA TYR A 45 10.66 15.47 -9.57
C TYR A 45 11.40 15.65 -10.91
N GLU A 46 12.71 15.94 -10.84
CA GLU A 46 13.56 16.17 -12.01
C GLU A 46 13.56 14.98 -12.97
N HIS A 47 13.60 13.76 -12.42
CA HIS A 47 13.74 12.52 -13.17
C HIS A 47 12.40 11.77 -13.32
N TYR A 48 11.38 12.46 -13.85
CA TYR A 48 10.05 11.88 -14.07
C TYR A 48 10.08 10.55 -14.83
N ASN A 49 9.64 9.47 -14.17
CA ASN A 49 9.55 8.11 -14.73
C ASN A 49 10.87 7.54 -15.28
N ALA A 50 12.02 7.97 -14.75
CA ALA A 50 13.33 7.57 -15.26
C ALA A 50 13.48 6.05 -15.38
N ILE A 51 13.05 5.28 -14.38
CA ILE A 51 13.26 3.82 -14.37
C ILE A 51 12.34 3.11 -15.36
N GLY A 52 11.06 3.47 -15.42
CA GLY A 52 10.14 2.93 -16.43
C GLY A 52 10.64 3.19 -17.85
N LYS A 53 11.08 4.42 -18.14
CA LYS A 53 11.65 4.81 -19.44
C LYS A 53 12.94 4.04 -19.76
N ASN A 54 13.84 3.93 -18.78
CA ASN A 54 15.12 3.25 -18.97
C ASN A 54 14.95 1.75 -19.20
N VAL A 55 14.07 1.09 -18.45
CA VAL A 55 13.80 -0.34 -18.63
C VAL A 55 13.11 -0.62 -19.96
N ASP A 56 12.09 0.16 -20.34
CA ASP A 56 11.45 0.03 -21.65
C ASP A 56 12.47 0.16 -22.79
N LYS A 57 13.27 1.23 -22.78
CA LYS A 57 14.32 1.45 -23.77
C LYS A 57 15.32 0.30 -23.80
N ARG A 58 15.77 -0.18 -22.64
CA ARG A 58 16.79 -1.22 -22.56
C ARG A 58 16.27 -2.58 -23.03
N LEU A 59 15.01 -2.92 -22.74
CA LEU A 59 14.38 -4.14 -23.27
C LEU A 59 14.27 -4.11 -24.79
N ASP A 60 13.96 -2.95 -25.37
CA ASP A 60 13.96 -2.72 -26.83
C ASP A 60 15.36 -2.92 -27.45
N GLU A 61 16.39 -2.31 -26.85
CA GLU A 61 17.79 -2.45 -27.29
C GLU A 61 18.30 -3.91 -27.26
N LEU A 62 17.80 -4.71 -26.31
CA LEU A 62 18.13 -6.13 -26.20
C LEU A 62 17.30 -7.02 -27.15
N GLY A 63 16.42 -6.44 -27.97
CA GLY A 63 15.62 -7.13 -28.98
C GLY A 63 14.24 -7.60 -28.51
N GLY A 64 13.79 -7.19 -27.32
CA GLY A 64 12.44 -7.47 -26.85
C GLY A 64 11.36 -6.89 -27.78
N VAL A 65 10.20 -7.55 -27.84
CA VAL A 65 9.05 -7.10 -28.64
C VAL A 65 8.08 -6.35 -27.73
N ARG A 66 8.02 -5.02 -27.87
CA ARG A 66 7.07 -4.17 -27.15
C ARG A 66 5.63 -4.47 -27.58
N ILE A 67 4.77 -4.81 -26.64
CA ILE A 67 3.33 -5.11 -26.87
C ILE A 67 2.47 -3.86 -26.74
N CYS A 68 2.83 -2.94 -25.85
CA CYS A 68 2.11 -1.70 -25.60
C CYS A 68 3.12 -0.58 -25.37
N GLU A 69 2.79 0.64 -25.78
CA GLU A 69 3.58 1.83 -25.46
C GLU A 69 3.81 1.93 -23.94
N VAL A 70 4.96 2.47 -23.55
CA VAL A 70 5.27 2.68 -22.14
C VAL A 70 4.24 3.60 -21.50
N GLY A 71 3.61 3.14 -20.42
CA GLY A 71 2.75 3.99 -19.62
C GLY A 71 3.56 4.88 -18.70
N LEU A 72 3.19 6.15 -18.58
CA LEU A 72 3.88 7.14 -17.74
C LEU A 72 2.89 7.70 -16.74
N GLY A 73 2.72 7.01 -15.61
CA GLY A 73 1.84 7.44 -14.53
C GLY A 73 2.42 8.61 -13.74
N ASP A 74 1.56 9.56 -13.37
CA ASP A 74 1.92 10.79 -12.64
C ASP A 74 1.19 10.92 -11.30
N ASP A 75 1.92 10.72 -10.22
CA ASP A 75 1.43 10.82 -8.84
C ASP A 75 1.16 12.28 -8.38
N ASP A 76 1.61 13.29 -9.14
CA ASP A 76 1.19 14.69 -8.93
C ASP A 76 -0.24 14.95 -9.43
N GLY A 77 -0.67 14.14 -10.41
CA GLY A 77 -1.99 14.18 -11.01
C GLY A 77 -2.91 13.10 -10.44
N ASN A 78 -3.29 12.16 -11.30
CA ASN A 78 -4.05 10.98 -10.90
C ASN A 78 -3.46 9.74 -11.55
N ILE A 79 -2.50 9.12 -10.87
CA ILE A 79 -1.80 7.94 -11.36
C ILE A 79 -2.74 6.75 -11.62
N GLU A 80 -3.87 6.66 -10.91
CA GLU A 80 -4.90 5.64 -11.13
C GLU A 80 -5.54 5.79 -12.52
N ASP A 81 -5.89 7.01 -12.91
CA ASP A 81 -6.45 7.29 -14.25
C ASP A 81 -5.44 6.96 -15.35
N ASP A 82 -4.16 7.31 -15.14
CA ASP A 82 -3.08 6.98 -16.06
C ASP A 82 -2.89 5.46 -16.21
N PHE A 83 -2.90 4.73 -15.09
CA PHE A 83 -2.77 3.28 -15.07
C PHE A 83 -3.94 2.59 -15.77
N MET A 84 -5.15 3.07 -15.56
CA MET A 84 -6.35 2.50 -16.17
C MET A 84 -6.43 2.76 -17.67
N ALA A 85 -6.08 3.98 -18.12
CA ALA A 85 -5.97 4.30 -19.53
C ALA A 85 -4.96 3.38 -20.23
N TRP A 86 -3.79 3.21 -19.63
CA TRP A 86 -2.76 2.30 -20.13
C TRP A 86 -3.21 0.83 -20.13
N THR A 87 -3.87 0.38 -19.06
CA THR A 87 -4.34 -1.02 -18.93
C THR A 87 -5.38 -1.38 -19.99
N THR A 88 -6.23 -0.43 -20.37
CA THR A 88 -7.22 -0.61 -21.44
C THR A 88 -6.53 -0.91 -22.77
N THR A 89 -5.59 -0.05 -23.17
CA THR A 89 -4.80 -0.23 -24.40
C THR A 89 -3.92 -1.48 -24.33
N PHE A 90 -3.35 -1.77 -23.16
CA PHE A 90 -2.55 -2.97 -22.93
C PHE A 90 -3.35 -4.25 -23.23
N TRP A 91 -4.56 -4.39 -22.66
CA TRP A 91 -5.39 -5.57 -22.88
C TRP A 91 -5.91 -5.67 -24.31
N GLU A 92 -6.25 -4.57 -24.97
CA GLU A 92 -6.61 -4.55 -26.40
C GLU A 92 -5.46 -5.11 -27.26
N ASN A 93 -4.24 -4.63 -27.03
CA ASN A 93 -3.05 -5.09 -27.75
C ASN A 93 -2.72 -6.56 -27.46
N VAL A 94 -2.85 -7.01 -26.22
CA VAL A 94 -2.66 -8.42 -25.84
C VAL A 94 -3.67 -9.31 -26.55
N CYS A 95 -4.96 -8.93 -26.52
CA CYS A 95 -6.00 -9.70 -27.17
C CYS A 95 -5.79 -9.78 -28.68
N GLN A 96 -5.42 -8.66 -29.32
CA GLN A 96 -5.10 -8.63 -30.74
C GLN A 96 -3.87 -9.49 -31.08
N LYS A 97 -2.79 -9.40 -30.30
CA LYS A 97 -1.53 -10.10 -30.56
C LYS A 97 -1.66 -11.61 -30.43
N TYR A 98 -2.42 -12.07 -29.44
CA TYR A 98 -2.57 -13.49 -29.11
C TYR A 98 -3.91 -14.08 -29.55
N GLU A 99 -4.69 -13.33 -30.32
CA GLU A 99 -5.99 -13.75 -30.86
C GLU A 99 -6.96 -14.23 -29.75
N LEU A 100 -6.96 -13.52 -28.62
CA LEU A 100 -7.82 -13.81 -27.47
C LEU A 100 -9.16 -13.09 -27.62
N VAL A 101 -10.25 -13.75 -27.23
CA VAL A 101 -11.58 -13.17 -27.14
C VAL A 101 -11.89 -12.87 -25.68
N ILE A 102 -12.13 -11.60 -25.37
CA ILE A 102 -12.64 -11.20 -24.05
C ILE A 102 -14.09 -11.65 -23.99
N ASN A 103 -14.43 -12.50 -23.02
CA ASN A 103 -15.83 -12.83 -22.74
C ASN A 103 -16.54 -11.54 -22.28
N ALA A 104 -17.40 -11.02 -23.17
CA ALA A 104 -18.06 -9.71 -23.08
C ALA A 104 -19.32 -9.72 -22.21
N ASP A 105 -19.60 -10.80 -21.49
CA ASP A 105 -20.75 -10.94 -20.60
C ASP A 105 -20.60 -10.12 -19.30
N GLY A 106 -19.58 -9.27 -19.18
CA GLY A 106 -19.37 -8.38 -18.02
C GLY A 106 -19.11 -9.12 -16.70
N SER A 107 -19.21 -10.45 -16.71
CA SER A 107 -18.93 -11.40 -15.64
C SER A 107 -17.43 -11.64 -15.45
N SER A 108 -16.59 -11.20 -16.38
CA SER A 108 -15.13 -11.33 -16.31
C SER A 108 -14.46 -10.45 -15.25
N PHE A 109 -15.21 -9.54 -14.62
CA PHE A 109 -14.85 -8.85 -13.37
C PHE A 109 -15.59 -9.43 -12.15
N ILE A 110 -15.93 -10.73 -12.14
CA ILE A 110 -16.28 -11.39 -10.87
C ILE A 110 -15.12 -11.10 -9.91
N SER A 111 -15.42 -10.38 -8.82
CA SER A 111 -14.55 -10.21 -7.67
C SER A 111 -14.25 -11.61 -7.12
N MET A 112 -13.26 -12.26 -7.71
CA MET A 112 -12.76 -13.55 -7.26
C MET A 112 -11.85 -13.27 -6.10
N ARG A 113 -12.27 -13.74 -4.93
CA ARG A 113 -11.47 -13.75 -3.72
C ARG A 113 -10.09 -14.37 -4.02
N GLN A 114 -9.04 -13.59 -3.83
CA GLN A 114 -7.66 -14.06 -3.86
C GLN A 114 -7.33 -14.88 -2.61
N TYR A 115 -8.03 -14.65 -1.50
CA TYR A 115 -7.81 -15.38 -0.26
C TYR A 115 -9.10 -16.05 0.24
N LYS A 116 -8.97 -17.30 0.68
CA LYS A 116 -10.02 -18.00 1.42
C LYS A 116 -9.85 -17.74 2.91
N LEU A 117 -10.98 -17.48 3.58
CA LEU A 117 -11.06 -17.42 5.03
C LEU A 117 -10.88 -18.82 5.63
N VAL A 118 -10.03 -18.89 6.65
CA VAL A 118 -9.84 -20.08 7.49
C VAL A 118 -10.06 -19.66 8.93
N ASP A 119 -11.11 -20.21 9.53
CA ASP A 119 -11.46 -19.96 10.93
C ASP A 119 -10.70 -20.88 11.88
N GLY A 120 -10.62 -20.46 13.15
CA GLY A 120 -9.91 -21.18 14.20
C GLY A 120 -10.56 -22.51 14.64
N PRO A 121 -10.03 -23.14 15.70
CA PRO A 121 -9.07 -22.56 16.65
C PRO A 121 -7.62 -22.60 16.16
N PHE A 122 -6.87 -21.54 16.47
CA PHE A 122 -5.42 -21.48 16.27
C PHE A 122 -4.71 -21.56 17.63
N PRO A 123 -3.60 -22.30 17.76
CA PRO A 123 -2.80 -22.29 18.98
C PRO A 123 -2.29 -20.87 19.28
N PRO A 124 -2.41 -20.35 20.53
CA PRO A 124 -2.04 -18.96 20.84
C PRO A 124 -0.59 -18.59 20.49
N GLU A 125 0.32 -19.56 20.53
CA GLU A 125 1.71 -19.38 20.14
C GLU A 125 1.95 -19.20 18.63
N THR A 126 0.93 -19.48 17.81
CA THR A 126 0.93 -19.31 16.36
C THR A 126 0.21 -18.05 15.89
N VAL A 127 -0.41 -17.30 16.82
CA VAL A 127 -1.15 -16.08 16.52
C VAL A 127 -0.22 -14.86 16.54
N PHE A 128 -0.22 -14.10 15.45
CA PHE A 128 0.47 -12.82 15.36
C PHE A 128 -0.28 -11.73 16.12
N THR A 129 0.47 -10.80 16.69
CA THR A 129 -0.03 -9.71 17.56
C THR A 129 0.42 -8.32 17.12
N GLY A 130 1.03 -8.20 15.94
CA GLY A 130 1.48 -6.94 15.33
C GLY A 130 2.86 -7.04 14.67
N GLU A 131 3.56 -8.18 14.81
CA GLU A 131 4.88 -8.38 14.23
C GLU A 131 4.84 -8.47 12.69
N ILE A 132 5.80 -7.84 12.01
CA ILE A 132 5.82 -7.76 10.54
C ILE A 132 6.26 -9.07 9.87
N GLY A 133 7.27 -9.73 10.44
CA GLY A 133 7.92 -10.89 9.82
C GLY A 133 7.69 -12.17 10.60
N ARG A 134 8.61 -12.47 11.52
CA ARG A 134 8.57 -13.71 12.29
C ARG A 134 7.66 -13.55 13.52
N ILE A 135 6.85 -14.57 13.78
CA ILE A 135 6.06 -14.65 15.00
C ILE A 135 6.92 -14.52 16.28
N LYS A 136 6.45 -13.74 17.25
CA LYS A 136 7.15 -13.38 18.49
C LYS A 136 8.47 -12.65 18.28
N SER A 137 8.71 -12.07 17.11
CA SER A 137 9.93 -11.27 16.86
C SER A 137 9.98 -10.01 17.71
N TYR A 138 8.83 -9.42 18.03
CA TYR A 138 8.76 -8.24 18.91
C TYR A 138 9.08 -8.57 20.36
N GLU A 139 8.70 -9.77 20.84
CA GLU A 139 9.09 -10.26 22.16
C GLU A 139 10.56 -10.71 22.22
N LYS A 140 11.02 -11.38 21.16
CA LYS A 140 12.36 -11.99 21.07
C LYS A 140 13.19 -11.31 20.00
N GLN A 141 13.56 -10.06 20.28
CA GLN A 141 14.35 -9.21 19.40
C GLN A 141 15.76 -9.77 19.21
N LYS A 142 16.11 -10.08 17.95
CA LYS A 142 17.44 -10.57 17.57
C LYS A 142 17.92 -9.82 16.32
N PRO A 143 19.17 -9.30 16.31
CA PRO A 143 19.73 -8.65 15.12
C PRO A 143 20.01 -9.67 14.00
N PRO A 144 20.14 -9.22 12.73
CA PRO A 144 20.04 -7.83 12.27
C PRO A 144 18.59 -7.31 12.29
N PHE A 145 18.45 -6.00 12.42
CA PHE A 145 17.15 -5.31 12.38
C PHE A 145 17.01 -4.59 11.04
N ASP A 146 15.88 -4.80 10.38
CA ASP A 146 15.54 -4.29 9.05
C ASP A 146 14.00 -4.16 8.91
N LEU A 147 13.50 -3.86 7.72
CA LEU A 147 12.05 -3.72 7.46
C LEU A 147 11.24 -5.01 7.75
N ARG A 148 11.86 -6.19 7.75
CA ARG A 148 11.20 -7.47 8.05
C ARG A 148 11.32 -7.87 9.52
N ASN A 149 12.25 -7.26 10.24
CA ASN A 149 12.49 -7.46 11.67
C ASN A 149 12.86 -6.12 12.32
N PRO A 150 11.88 -5.21 12.52
CA PRO A 150 12.17 -3.90 13.08
C PRO A 150 12.56 -3.99 14.56
N TYR A 151 13.35 -3.01 15.01
CA TYR A 151 13.73 -2.89 16.41
C TYR A 151 12.70 -2.06 17.18
N LEU A 152 12.23 -2.55 18.34
CA LEU A 152 11.35 -1.80 19.23
C LEU A 152 12.18 -0.85 20.10
N ALA A 153 12.56 0.29 19.51
CA ALA A 153 13.34 1.32 20.20
C ALA A 153 12.50 2.04 21.28
N PRO A 154 12.96 2.07 22.55
CA PRO A 154 12.36 2.93 23.57
C PRO A 154 12.44 4.41 23.18
N VAL A 155 11.35 5.15 23.43
CA VAL A 155 11.34 6.61 23.28
C VAL A 155 11.92 7.24 24.56
N LEU A 156 13.12 7.81 24.46
CA LEU A 156 13.81 8.45 25.59
C LEU A 156 13.28 9.86 25.87
N ALA A 157 12.94 10.59 24.81
CA ALA A 157 12.38 11.93 24.90
C ALA A 157 11.32 12.11 23.81
N SER A 158 10.27 12.86 24.17
CA SER A 158 9.28 13.41 23.25
C SER A 158 8.93 14.79 23.76
N ARG A 159 9.24 15.83 22.99
CA ARG A 159 8.97 17.22 23.39
C ARG A 159 8.52 18.06 22.20
N GLU A 160 7.65 19.02 22.49
CA GLU A 160 7.21 20.03 21.54
C GLU A 160 8.36 20.98 21.19
N LEU A 161 8.46 21.36 19.91
CA LEU A 161 9.44 22.29 19.36
C LEU A 161 8.84 23.65 19.06
N PHE A 162 7.54 23.71 18.75
CA PHE A 162 6.86 24.98 18.55
C PHE A 162 6.43 25.59 19.88
N GLU A 163 6.20 26.89 19.88
CA GLU A 163 5.66 27.60 21.04
C GLU A 163 4.17 27.25 21.24
N GLU A 164 3.65 27.41 22.46
CA GLU A 164 2.28 27.00 22.83
C GLU A 164 1.18 27.66 21.97
N ASP A 165 1.44 28.85 21.42
CA ASP A 165 0.49 29.60 20.59
C ASP A 165 0.46 29.13 19.12
N CYS A 166 1.23 28.11 18.74
CA CYS A 166 1.26 27.61 17.37
C CYS A 166 0.05 26.70 17.08
N LEU A 167 -0.64 26.94 15.97
CA LEU A 167 -1.71 26.07 15.47
C LEU A 167 -1.24 24.69 14.99
N ARG A 168 0.08 24.47 14.91
CA ARG A 168 0.71 23.21 14.50
C ARG A 168 1.53 22.68 15.66
N SER A 169 1.73 21.37 15.69
CA SER A 169 2.61 20.70 16.65
C SER A 169 3.80 20.08 15.92
N CYS A 170 5.01 20.27 16.44
CA CYS A 170 6.25 19.72 15.91
C CYS A 170 7.01 19.02 17.02
N LEU A 171 7.13 17.70 16.93
CA LEU A 171 7.77 16.89 17.96
C LEU A 171 9.24 16.64 17.64
N HIS A 172 10.06 16.72 18.68
CA HIS A 172 11.39 16.12 18.75
C HIS A 172 11.31 14.82 19.54
N LEU A 173 11.69 13.71 18.90
CA LEU A 173 11.73 12.39 19.50
C LEU A 173 13.16 11.87 19.55
N GLU A 174 13.48 11.11 20.60
CA GLU A 174 14.76 10.43 20.77
C GLU A 174 14.52 8.93 20.94
N LEU A 175 15.03 8.12 20.00
CA LEU A 175 14.84 6.68 19.95
C LEU A 175 16.12 5.97 20.38
N ASP A 176 16.06 5.21 21.47
CA ASP A 176 17.21 4.46 21.98
C ASP A 176 17.48 3.25 21.10
N ILE A 177 18.66 3.20 20.48
CA ILE A 177 19.16 2.05 19.73
C ILE A 177 20.39 1.43 20.43
N SER A 178 20.59 1.71 21.71
CA SER A 178 21.60 1.06 22.54
C SER A 178 21.44 -0.46 22.53
N ASN A 179 22.57 -1.17 22.63
CA ASN A 179 22.62 -2.64 22.57
C ASN A 179 22.11 -3.26 21.25
N THR A 180 21.77 -2.44 20.26
CA THR A 180 21.57 -2.89 18.89
C THR A 180 22.92 -2.86 18.13
N ARG A 181 22.93 -3.45 16.94
CA ARG A 181 24.03 -3.33 15.98
C ARG A 181 23.69 -2.37 14.85
N ILE A 182 22.66 -1.54 15.02
CA ILE A 182 22.22 -0.56 14.03
C ILE A 182 23.30 0.51 13.92
N LYS A 183 23.61 0.88 12.68
CA LYS A 183 24.51 1.99 12.35
C LYS A 183 23.76 2.94 11.43
N TYR A 184 24.06 4.22 11.53
CA TYR A 184 23.49 5.26 10.70
C TYR A 184 24.51 6.38 10.50
N GLU A 185 24.32 7.19 9.47
CA GLU A 185 25.03 8.43 9.20
C GLU A 185 24.08 9.63 9.17
N ALA A 186 24.63 10.84 9.29
CA ALA A 186 23.83 12.05 9.15
C ALA A 186 23.36 12.17 7.69
N GLY A 187 22.03 12.26 7.48
CA GLY A 187 21.39 12.23 6.17
C GLY A 187 20.63 10.93 5.89
N ASP A 188 20.84 9.88 6.70
CA ASP A 188 20.04 8.66 6.63
C ASP A 188 18.58 8.91 7.10
N HIS A 189 17.73 7.93 6.81
CA HIS A 189 16.32 7.92 7.22
C HIS A 189 16.06 6.83 8.25
N VAL A 190 15.11 7.10 9.15
CA VAL A 190 14.53 6.10 10.05
C VAL A 190 13.09 5.81 9.64
N ALA A 191 12.77 4.53 9.50
CA ALA A 191 11.43 4.06 9.18
C ALA A 191 10.72 3.58 10.45
N VAL A 192 9.51 4.07 10.70
CA VAL A 192 8.69 3.70 11.87
C VAL A 192 7.40 3.02 11.39
N PHE A 193 7.11 1.83 11.92
CA PHE A 193 5.81 1.17 11.73
C PHE A 193 4.79 1.74 12.71
N PRO A 194 3.75 2.46 12.25
CA PRO A 194 2.73 3.00 13.15
C PRO A 194 1.66 1.96 13.49
N SER A 195 0.75 2.35 14.37
CA SER A 195 -0.52 1.68 14.63
C SER A 195 -1.66 2.64 14.33
N ASN A 196 -2.75 2.13 13.76
CA ASN A 196 -3.98 2.91 13.59
C ASN A 196 -4.61 3.27 14.94
N ASP A 197 -5.43 4.32 14.94
CA ASP A 197 -6.21 4.73 16.10
C ASP A 197 -7.21 3.63 16.49
N VAL A 198 -7.22 3.28 17.78
CA VAL A 198 -8.13 2.29 18.37
C VAL A 198 -9.61 2.68 18.17
N VAL A 199 -9.92 3.97 18.13
CA VAL A 199 -11.28 4.48 17.89
C VAL A 199 -11.73 4.11 16.48
N LEU A 200 -10.89 4.34 15.46
CA LEU A 200 -11.20 3.99 14.07
C LEU A 200 -11.33 2.48 13.89
N VAL A 201 -10.44 1.70 14.51
CA VAL A 201 -10.50 0.23 14.47
C VAL A 201 -11.80 -0.30 15.07
N ASN A 202 -12.16 0.19 16.27
CA ASN A 202 -13.42 -0.18 16.93
C ASN A 202 -14.63 0.22 16.09
N ARG A 203 -14.58 1.41 15.48
CA ARG A 203 -15.66 1.94 14.67
C ARG A 203 -16.00 1.04 13.48
N ILE A 204 -15.00 0.47 12.80
CA ILE A 204 -15.23 -0.52 11.75
C ILE A 204 -15.96 -1.75 12.28
N GLY A 205 -15.54 -2.27 13.45
CA GLY A 205 -16.19 -3.41 14.09
C GLY A 205 -17.65 -3.15 14.44
N GLU A 206 -17.97 -1.95 14.95
CA GLU A 206 -19.33 -1.52 15.23
C GLU A 206 -20.17 -1.40 13.96
N LEU A 207 -19.65 -0.72 12.93
CA LEU A 207 -20.35 -0.50 11.66
C LEU A 207 -20.67 -1.81 10.94
N LEU A 208 -19.77 -2.79 11.01
CA LEU A 208 -19.96 -4.10 10.38
C LEU A 208 -20.57 -5.14 11.33
N ASN A 209 -20.85 -4.79 12.59
CA ASN A 209 -21.34 -5.69 13.63
C ASN A 209 -20.51 -6.99 13.72
N ALA A 210 -19.17 -6.84 13.73
CA ALA A 210 -18.22 -7.94 13.67
C ALA A 210 -17.42 -8.08 14.97
N ASN A 211 -17.08 -9.30 15.35
CA ASN A 211 -16.22 -9.57 16.50
C ASN A 211 -14.74 -9.38 16.11
N LEU A 212 -14.14 -8.25 16.48
CA LEU A 212 -12.76 -7.94 16.11
C LEU A 212 -11.72 -8.84 16.79
N ASP A 213 -12.07 -9.52 17.87
CA ASP A 213 -11.16 -10.38 18.62
C ASP A 213 -11.15 -11.83 18.10
N GLU A 214 -11.97 -12.13 17.09
CA GLU A 214 -11.93 -13.39 16.36
C GLU A 214 -10.60 -13.55 15.62
N VAL A 215 -9.95 -14.71 15.80
CA VAL A 215 -8.67 -15.05 15.17
C VAL A 215 -8.94 -15.82 13.89
N ILE A 216 -8.43 -15.28 12.78
CA ILE A 216 -8.62 -15.82 11.43
C ILE A 216 -7.29 -15.98 10.71
N SER A 217 -7.32 -16.71 9.59
CA SER A 217 -6.25 -16.73 8.60
C SER A 217 -6.81 -16.57 7.20
N LEU A 218 -6.26 -15.62 6.43
CA LEU A 218 -6.57 -15.46 5.00
C LEU A 218 -5.50 -16.17 4.18
N VAL A 219 -5.84 -17.30 3.58
CA VAL A 219 -4.89 -18.15 2.82
C VAL A 219 -5.13 -17.97 1.33
N ASN A 220 -4.08 -17.77 0.55
CA ASN A 220 -4.20 -17.59 -0.88
C ASN A 220 -4.88 -18.81 -1.53
N VAL A 221 -5.83 -18.56 -2.42
CA VAL A 221 -6.53 -19.62 -3.17
C VAL A 221 -5.60 -20.31 -4.16
N ASP A 222 -4.57 -19.60 -4.63
CA ASP A 222 -3.46 -20.15 -5.39
C ASP A 222 -2.45 -20.80 -4.45
N GLU A 223 -2.40 -22.13 -4.46
CA GLU A 223 -1.51 -22.92 -3.61
C GLU A 223 -0.03 -22.73 -3.96
N ASP A 224 0.29 -22.29 -5.18
CA ASP A 224 1.65 -22.07 -5.66
C ASP A 224 2.13 -20.62 -5.43
N ALA A 225 1.24 -19.70 -5.07
CA ALA A 225 1.59 -18.30 -4.80
C ALA A 225 2.66 -18.17 -3.71
N GLN A 226 3.70 -17.37 -3.96
CA GLN A 226 4.74 -17.08 -2.96
C GLN A 226 4.16 -16.32 -1.75
N LYS A 227 3.24 -15.40 -2.02
CA LYS A 227 2.51 -14.64 -0.99
C LYS A 227 1.32 -15.47 -0.51
N LYS A 228 1.54 -16.23 0.56
CA LYS A 228 0.53 -17.13 1.15
C LYS A 228 -0.61 -16.40 1.86
N ASN A 229 -0.35 -15.20 2.37
CA ASN A 229 -1.30 -14.40 3.14
C ASN A 229 -1.19 -12.92 2.75
N PRO A 230 -2.28 -12.13 2.87
CA PRO A 230 -2.24 -10.70 2.54
C PRO A 230 -1.36 -9.91 3.53
N PHE A 231 -1.36 -10.37 4.79
CA PHE A 231 -0.61 -9.87 5.95
C PHE A 231 -0.26 -11.05 6.89
N PRO A 232 0.53 -10.86 7.97
CA PRO A 232 0.88 -11.94 8.88
C PRO A 232 -0.37 -12.62 9.49
N CYS A 233 -0.53 -13.92 9.24
CA CYS A 233 -1.64 -14.75 9.70
C CYS A 233 -1.12 -16.04 10.39
N PRO A 234 -1.89 -16.66 11.31
CA PRO A 234 -3.20 -16.22 11.81
C PRO A 234 -3.09 -15.01 12.75
N CYS A 235 -4.09 -14.13 12.76
CA CYS A 235 -4.18 -12.99 13.67
C CYS A 235 -5.65 -12.62 13.90
N SER A 236 -5.93 -11.82 14.93
CA SER A 236 -7.28 -11.26 15.08
C SER A 236 -7.56 -10.17 14.05
N TYR A 237 -8.83 -9.93 13.73
CA TYR A 237 -9.21 -8.77 12.91
C TYR A 237 -8.73 -7.46 13.52
N ARG A 238 -8.82 -7.31 14.84
CA ARG A 238 -8.30 -6.15 15.58
C ARG A 238 -6.82 -5.94 15.29
N THR A 239 -6.02 -7.00 15.33
CA THR A 239 -4.59 -6.94 15.03
C THR A 239 -4.34 -6.51 13.59
N ALA A 240 -5.06 -7.10 12.64
CA ALA A 240 -4.93 -6.76 11.21
C ALA A 240 -5.25 -5.28 10.93
N LEU A 241 -6.39 -4.82 11.43
CA LEU A 241 -6.84 -3.42 11.30
C LEU A 241 -5.94 -2.44 12.04
N THR A 242 -5.28 -2.84 13.14
CA THR A 242 -4.42 -1.94 13.91
C THR A 242 -3.03 -1.79 13.29
N TYR A 243 -2.42 -2.88 12.82
CA TYR A 243 -0.99 -2.89 12.48
C TYR A 243 -0.68 -3.20 11.01
N TYR A 244 -1.59 -3.84 10.28
CA TYR A 244 -1.28 -4.39 8.96
C TYR A 244 -1.98 -3.71 7.81
N LEU A 245 -3.13 -3.09 8.06
CA LEU A 245 -4.01 -2.51 7.05
C LEU A 245 -4.09 -1.00 7.20
N ASP A 246 -4.12 -0.30 6.08
CA ASP A 246 -4.33 1.14 6.04
C ASP A 246 -5.84 1.45 6.04
N LEU A 247 -6.27 2.24 7.02
CA LEU A 247 -7.66 2.61 7.24
C LEU A 247 -7.95 4.08 6.92
N THR A 248 -6.91 4.87 6.64
CA THR A 248 -7.01 6.33 6.52
C THR A 248 -6.79 6.81 5.10
N SER A 249 -6.07 6.04 4.28
CA SER A 249 -5.90 6.33 2.87
C SER A 249 -7.22 6.27 2.09
N ILE A 250 -7.27 7.06 1.02
CA ILE A 250 -8.36 7.06 0.05
C ILE A 250 -8.36 5.72 -0.68
N LEU A 251 -9.51 5.06 -0.75
CA LEU A 251 -9.66 3.78 -1.44
C LEU A 251 -9.64 3.96 -2.95
N ASN A 252 -9.01 3.03 -3.66
CA ASN A 252 -9.06 2.99 -5.12
C ASN A 252 -10.47 2.63 -5.63
N THR A 253 -10.74 2.96 -6.88
CA THR A 253 -12.06 2.76 -7.51
C THR A 253 -12.44 1.29 -7.60
N GLN A 254 -11.45 0.40 -7.78
CA GLN A 254 -11.65 -1.04 -7.86
C GLN A 254 -12.18 -1.64 -6.54
N ILE A 255 -11.65 -1.21 -5.38
CA ILE A 255 -12.15 -1.63 -4.06
C ILE A 255 -13.61 -1.20 -3.89
N LEU A 256 -13.98 0.02 -4.29
CA LEU A 256 -15.37 0.50 -4.23
C LEU A 256 -16.30 -0.38 -5.08
N LYS A 257 -15.86 -0.74 -6.28
CA LYS A 257 -16.57 -1.65 -7.18
C LYS A 257 -16.76 -3.03 -6.56
N ASP A 258 -15.71 -3.57 -5.93
CA ASP A 258 -15.72 -4.91 -5.34
C ASP A 258 -16.62 -4.99 -4.10
N ILE A 259 -16.68 -3.93 -3.28
CA ILE A 259 -17.55 -3.89 -2.11
C ILE A 259 -18.99 -3.47 -2.43
N ALA A 260 -19.26 -2.89 -3.60
CA ALA A 260 -20.60 -2.45 -4.01
C ALA A 260 -21.65 -3.57 -3.93
N GLN A 261 -21.25 -4.81 -4.17
CA GLN A 261 -22.14 -5.99 -4.08
C GLN A 261 -22.71 -6.23 -2.67
N TYR A 262 -22.10 -5.65 -1.63
CA TYR A 262 -22.51 -5.79 -0.24
C TYR A 262 -23.41 -4.65 0.26
N ALA A 263 -23.76 -3.69 -0.59
CA ALA A 263 -24.77 -2.69 -0.29
C ALA A 263 -26.17 -3.28 -0.52
N THR A 264 -27.02 -3.24 0.51
CA THR A 264 -28.40 -3.76 0.42
C THR A 264 -29.36 -2.78 -0.23
N GLU A 265 -29.09 -1.48 -0.15
CA GLU A 265 -29.88 -0.44 -0.81
C GLU A 265 -29.38 -0.20 -2.24
N GLU A 266 -30.30 -0.17 -3.20
CA GLU A 266 -29.95 -0.04 -4.63
C GLU A 266 -29.26 1.29 -4.94
N ASN A 267 -29.60 2.37 -4.20
CA ASN A 267 -28.96 3.67 -4.38
C ASN A 267 -27.49 3.65 -3.97
N ASP A 268 -27.17 3.04 -2.82
CA ASP A 268 -25.79 2.93 -2.32
C ASP A 268 -24.95 2.04 -3.24
N LYS A 269 -25.54 0.92 -3.68
CA LYS A 269 -24.93 0.03 -4.66
C LYS A 269 -24.65 0.72 -5.99
N ALA A 270 -25.62 1.47 -6.51
CA ALA A 270 -25.48 2.22 -7.76
C ALA A 270 -24.42 3.31 -7.63
N LEU A 271 -24.35 4.01 -6.49
CA LEU A 271 -23.33 5.02 -6.22
C LEU A 271 -21.91 4.41 -6.21
N LEU A 272 -21.70 3.33 -5.47
CA LEU A 272 -20.41 2.62 -5.42
C LEU A 272 -20.02 2.05 -6.79
N THR A 273 -20.98 1.46 -7.51
CA THR A 273 -20.76 0.93 -8.86
C THR A 273 -20.41 2.05 -9.85
N LEU A 274 -21.05 3.22 -9.74
CA LEU A 274 -20.77 4.39 -10.56
C LEU A 274 -19.36 4.92 -10.29
N MET A 275 -18.98 5.12 -9.02
CA MET A 275 -17.64 5.58 -8.64
C MET A 275 -16.54 4.57 -8.96
N GLY A 276 -16.87 3.27 -8.93
CA GLY A 276 -16.01 2.19 -9.39
C GLY A 276 -16.01 1.98 -10.91
N SER A 277 -16.81 2.74 -11.66
CA SER A 277 -16.84 2.69 -13.12
C SER A 277 -15.84 3.66 -13.72
N TYR A 278 -15.34 3.32 -14.91
CA TYR A 278 -14.44 4.18 -15.68
C TYR A 278 -15.17 5.20 -16.56
N SER A 279 -16.46 5.43 -16.30
CA SER A 279 -17.23 6.46 -17.01
C SER A 279 -16.80 7.85 -16.54
N GLU A 280 -16.92 8.86 -17.42
CA GLU A 280 -16.63 10.25 -17.05
C GLU A 280 -17.50 10.71 -15.87
N GLU A 281 -18.77 10.28 -15.83
CA GLU A 281 -19.66 10.53 -14.70
C GLU A 281 -19.15 9.86 -13.40
N GLY A 282 -18.68 8.62 -13.49
CA GLY A 282 -18.07 7.88 -12.39
C GLY A 282 -16.83 8.56 -11.82
N LYS A 283 -15.91 8.99 -12.68
CA LYS A 283 -14.68 9.72 -12.29
C LYS A 283 -14.99 11.04 -11.60
N VAL A 284 -15.91 11.82 -12.16
CA VAL A 284 -16.36 13.09 -11.56
C VAL A 284 -16.95 12.80 -10.17
N LYS A 285 -17.78 11.76 -10.06
CA LYS A 285 -18.43 11.43 -8.79
C LYS A 285 -17.44 10.94 -7.73
N TYR A 286 -16.51 10.07 -8.12
CA TYR A 286 -15.44 9.58 -7.25
C TYR A 286 -14.56 10.73 -6.76
N LYS A 287 -14.18 11.64 -7.65
CA LYS A 287 -13.40 12.83 -7.27
C LYS A 287 -14.15 13.70 -6.27
N GLU A 288 -15.39 14.09 -6.58
CA GLU A 288 -16.19 14.97 -5.73
C GLU A 288 -16.44 14.36 -4.34
N TRP A 289 -16.81 13.09 -4.29
CA TRP A 289 -17.25 12.46 -3.04
C TRP A 289 -16.08 11.85 -2.25
N VAL A 290 -15.16 11.16 -2.91
CA VAL A 290 -14.08 10.42 -2.23
C VAL A 290 -12.81 11.27 -2.11
N LEU A 291 -12.27 11.78 -3.22
CA LEU A 291 -10.99 12.51 -3.22
C LEU A 291 -11.11 13.86 -2.52
N ASP A 292 -11.99 14.74 -3.01
CA ASP A 292 -12.17 16.09 -2.48
C ASP A 292 -12.77 16.05 -1.06
N GLY A 293 -13.50 14.99 -0.74
CA GLY A 293 -14.02 14.72 0.60
C GLY A 293 -12.99 14.13 1.56
N TYR A 294 -11.84 13.63 1.10
CA TYR A 294 -10.89 12.84 1.90
C TYR A 294 -11.56 11.68 2.64
N ARG A 295 -12.46 10.95 1.95
CA ARG A 295 -13.20 9.83 2.55
C ARG A 295 -12.32 8.57 2.59
N SER A 296 -12.08 8.07 3.80
CA SER A 296 -11.49 6.76 4.03
C SER A 296 -12.58 5.68 4.06
N ILE A 297 -12.17 4.41 4.23
CA ILE A 297 -13.12 3.30 4.41
C ILE A 297 -14.12 3.54 5.54
N VAL A 298 -13.68 4.17 6.64
CA VAL A 298 -14.53 4.43 7.81
C VAL A 298 -15.66 5.38 7.43
N HIS A 299 -15.32 6.53 6.81
CA HIS A 299 -16.30 7.50 6.34
C HIS A 299 -17.29 6.90 5.35
N ILE A 300 -16.82 6.05 4.43
CA ILE A 300 -17.69 5.39 3.44
C ILE A 300 -18.69 4.45 4.10
N LEU A 301 -18.27 3.67 5.10
CA LEU A 301 -19.16 2.78 5.87
C LEU A 301 -20.16 3.54 6.74
N GLU A 302 -19.80 4.75 7.19
CA GLU A 302 -20.70 5.64 7.95
C GLU A 302 -21.75 6.30 7.06
N ASP A 303 -21.31 6.85 5.92
CA ASP A 303 -22.19 7.53 4.96
C ASP A 303 -23.12 6.56 4.24
N LEU A 304 -22.74 5.28 4.10
CA LEU A 304 -23.52 4.23 3.44
C LEU A 304 -23.88 3.09 4.43
N PRO A 305 -24.88 3.28 5.32
CA PRO A 305 -25.21 2.27 6.33
C PRO A 305 -25.65 0.90 5.77
N SER A 306 -26.12 0.86 4.51
CA SER A 306 -26.51 -0.38 3.84
C SER A 306 -25.32 -1.23 3.38
N LEU A 307 -24.13 -0.63 3.29
CA LEU A 307 -22.89 -1.30 2.91
C LEU A 307 -22.38 -2.14 4.08
N LYS A 308 -22.53 -3.47 3.98
CA LYS A 308 -22.09 -4.42 5.01
C LYS A 308 -21.18 -5.52 4.42
N PRO A 309 -19.97 -5.18 3.95
CA PRO A 309 -19.02 -6.16 3.46
C PRO A 309 -18.61 -7.13 4.59
N PRO A 310 -18.42 -8.44 4.29
CA PRO A 310 -17.75 -9.35 5.19
C PRO A 310 -16.37 -8.81 5.57
N LEU A 311 -16.05 -8.83 6.87
CA LEU A 311 -14.83 -8.20 7.38
C LEU A 311 -13.56 -8.87 6.83
N ASP A 312 -13.60 -10.17 6.58
CA ASP A 312 -12.51 -10.93 5.95
C ASP A 312 -12.22 -10.45 4.53
N HIS A 313 -13.26 -10.18 3.74
CA HIS A 313 -13.10 -9.66 2.38
C HIS A 313 -12.62 -8.21 2.41
N LEU A 314 -13.14 -7.39 3.33
CA LEU A 314 -12.63 -6.03 3.50
C LEU A 314 -11.13 -6.03 3.86
N CYS A 315 -10.70 -6.92 4.77
CA CYS A 315 -9.28 -7.06 5.14
C CYS A 315 -8.39 -7.51 3.98
N GLU A 316 -8.93 -8.30 3.05
CA GLU A 316 -8.24 -8.70 1.83
C GLU A 316 -8.05 -7.54 0.85
N LEU A 317 -9.05 -6.65 0.74
CA LEU A 317 -9.06 -5.54 -0.21
C LEU A 317 -8.27 -4.31 0.27
N LEU A 318 -8.23 -4.07 1.58
CA LEU A 318 -7.56 -2.89 2.14
C LEU A 318 -6.04 -2.92 1.89
N PRO A 319 -5.42 -1.78 1.54
CA PRO A 319 -3.98 -1.70 1.34
C PRO A 319 -3.21 -1.95 2.63
N ARG A 320 -1.92 -2.30 2.50
CA ARG A 320 -1.06 -2.55 3.65
C ARG A 320 -0.66 -1.24 4.34
N LEU A 321 -0.62 -1.26 5.67
CA LEU A 321 -0.07 -0.15 6.44
C LEU A 321 1.45 -0.08 6.22
N HIS A 322 1.89 0.99 5.58
CA HIS A 322 3.31 1.21 5.26
C HIS A 322 4.07 1.89 6.42
N PRO A 323 5.38 1.63 6.57
CA PRO A 323 6.20 2.41 7.50
C PRO A 323 6.31 3.87 7.03
N ARG A 324 6.44 4.80 7.98
CA ARG A 324 6.66 6.22 7.70
C ARG A 324 8.14 6.54 7.89
N TYR A 325 8.71 7.21 6.89
CA TYR A 325 10.12 7.58 6.88
C TYR A 325 10.31 8.99 7.41
N TYR A 326 11.32 9.18 8.25
CA TYR A 326 11.73 10.48 8.76
C TYR A 326 13.23 10.64 8.57
N SER A 327 13.68 11.83 8.17
CA SER A 327 15.10 12.14 8.13
C SER A 327 15.66 12.17 9.55
N ILE A 328 16.80 11.52 9.77
CA ILE A 328 17.43 11.47 11.09
C ILE A 328 17.99 12.85 11.43
N SER A 329 17.55 13.43 12.55
CA SER A 329 17.93 14.78 13.01
C SER A 329 19.06 14.77 14.06
N SER A 330 19.84 13.69 14.12
CA SER A 330 21.05 13.53 14.96
C SER A 330 22.28 13.14 14.14
N SER A 331 23.46 13.44 14.68
CA SER A 331 24.73 12.92 14.15
C SER A 331 25.20 11.72 14.98
N PRO A 332 25.58 10.58 14.37
CA PRO A 332 26.11 9.42 15.10
C PRO A 332 27.44 9.71 15.80
N LYS A 333 28.16 10.75 15.36
CA LYS A 333 29.41 11.22 16.01
C LYS A 333 29.17 11.77 17.41
N VAL A 334 27.95 12.24 17.69
CA VAL A 334 27.53 12.78 18.99
C VAL A 334 26.58 11.83 19.69
N HIS A 335 25.65 11.22 18.94
CA HIS A 335 24.60 10.34 19.42
C HIS A 335 24.68 8.95 18.76
N PRO A 336 25.73 8.14 19.03
CA PRO A 336 25.94 6.87 18.33
C PRO A 336 24.86 5.82 18.65
N THR A 337 24.17 5.96 19.78
CA THR A 337 23.16 5.00 20.26
C THR A 337 21.76 5.61 20.37
N CYS A 338 21.55 6.81 19.81
CA CYS A 338 20.25 7.48 19.84
C CYS A 338 19.96 8.10 18.48
N VAL A 339 18.80 7.75 17.91
CA VAL A 339 18.31 8.32 16.66
C VAL A 339 17.28 9.39 16.98
N HIS A 340 17.50 10.62 16.50
CA HIS A 340 16.54 11.70 16.69
C HIS A 340 15.62 11.81 15.49
N VAL A 341 14.36 12.16 15.76
CA VAL A 341 13.34 12.45 14.74
C VAL A 341 12.74 13.81 15.03
N THR A 342 12.59 14.62 13.99
CA THR A 342 11.87 15.89 14.06
C THR A 342 10.74 15.86 13.05
N ALA A 343 9.50 15.91 13.55
CA ALA A 343 8.31 15.70 12.72
C ALA A 343 7.16 16.62 13.13
N VAL A 344 6.46 17.18 12.13
CA VAL A 344 5.21 17.92 12.34
C VAL A 344 4.05 16.93 12.41
N ILE A 345 3.18 17.08 13.41
CA ILE A 345 1.96 16.29 13.51
C ILE A 345 1.00 16.72 12.40
N VAL A 346 0.57 15.74 11.60
CA VAL A 346 -0.45 15.96 10.56
C VAL A 346 -1.82 15.93 11.22
N HIS A 347 -2.49 17.07 11.23
CA HIS A 347 -3.86 17.23 11.71
C HIS A 347 -4.52 18.34 10.90
N TYR A 348 -5.67 18.05 10.30
CA TYR A 348 -6.44 19.00 9.50
C TYR A 348 -7.92 18.61 9.48
N GLU A 349 -8.79 19.59 9.24
CA GLU A 349 -10.21 19.35 9.04
C GLU A 349 -10.49 18.99 7.60
N THR A 350 -11.27 17.94 7.38
CA THR A 350 -11.73 17.52 6.06
C THR A 350 -13.11 18.11 5.75
N PRO A 351 -13.51 18.22 4.47
CA PRO A 351 -14.90 18.56 4.11
C PRO A 351 -15.92 17.51 4.57
N THR A 352 -15.48 16.26 4.72
CA THR A 352 -16.25 15.18 5.37
C THR A 352 -16.28 15.40 6.88
N LYS A 353 -17.46 15.29 7.48
CA LYS A 353 -17.73 15.58 8.89
C LYS A 353 -17.82 14.33 9.73
#